data_AF-A0A957MYM1-F1
#
_entry.id   AF-A0A957MYM1-F1
#
_cell.length_a   1.000
_cell.length_b   1.000
_cell.length_c   1.000
_cell.angle_alpha   90.00
_cell.angle_beta   90.00
_cell.angle_gamma   90.00
#
_symmetry.space_group_name_H-M   'P 1'
#
loop_
_entity.id
_entity.type
_entity.pdbx_description
1 polymer ?
#
loop_
_entity_poly.entity_id
_entity_poly.type
_entity_poly.pdbx_seq_one_letter_code
_entity_poly.pdbx_strand_id
1 'polypeptide(L)'
;WWLRERVVDQANLDIFHAGWMFHPISINLAFYTLTPLNGLLSIALQSGLSLILASNLLLLSTFVLGAYGTFLLVLDQSAAGDIGMREGTYGRSIILAALVGGLFYGLASSKLFYASLGQFNIASSQWIPFCMLYLLRMTRPAALRVRLRNAAFAALFLTFQFWAELTYGSFLLLFVAIVFVWQMLSQRRAVLRDVPAFLAPYLLLALLVIAGLAPFLWAMLPDMRAEGDFFASGGGFADIFSADVLGYLVPTRLHPIFGEWVATLPFPNDKGQHIFLGYTIFILAAIGFWTAAKQSASRSLAWLWGVSALLFLWLTLGPSIRWAGADTGIPGPFALLSQLPFFSGNRYPSRYSVMLMVSAAVLGGFGLAWLLEKLNGVTHAKRLPVALAGVVVAGAFLFEHLATPLPLSDFRIPGIYARLAAEPGDFAVLELPTGWRNGARVLGKSDLLIMM
;
A
#
# COMPACT_ATOMS: atom_id res chain seq x y z
N TRP A 1 12.84 -13.48 11.12
CA TRP A 1 13.53 -14.69 11.60
C TRP A 1 13.63 -15.75 10.51
N TRP A 2 12.52 -16.23 9.91
CA TRP A 2 12.52 -17.36 8.97
C TRP A 2 13.54 -17.26 7.82
N LEU A 3 13.63 -16.11 7.15
CA LEU A 3 14.58 -15.94 6.05
C LEU A 3 16.05 -16.03 6.50
N ARG A 4 16.38 -15.59 7.72
CA ARG A 4 17.73 -15.75 8.29
C ARG A 4 18.01 -17.21 8.56
N GLU A 5 17.08 -17.88 9.24
CA GLU A 5 17.16 -19.30 9.55
C GLU A 5 17.39 -20.13 8.29
N ARG A 6 16.63 -19.88 7.22
CA ARG A 6 16.78 -20.63 5.97
C ARG A 6 18.06 -20.32 5.22
N VAL A 7 18.32 -19.03 4.95
CA VAL A 7 19.41 -18.64 4.05
C VAL A 7 20.76 -18.71 4.74
N VAL A 8 20.83 -18.35 6.02
CA VAL A 8 22.10 -18.25 6.77
C VAL A 8 22.35 -19.51 7.57
N ASP A 9 21.42 -19.89 8.45
CA ASP A 9 21.66 -20.95 9.43
C ASP A 9 21.58 -22.35 8.78
N GLN A 10 20.71 -22.53 7.78
CA GLN A 10 20.55 -23.80 7.03
C GLN A 10 21.25 -23.81 5.66
N ALA A 11 21.81 -22.68 5.22
CA ALA A 11 22.37 -22.51 3.88
C ALA A 11 21.44 -22.99 2.73
N ASN A 12 20.12 -22.79 2.89
CA ASN A 12 19.10 -23.21 1.95
C ASN A 12 18.39 -22.01 1.31
N LEU A 13 18.48 -21.91 -0.03
CA LEU A 13 17.87 -20.84 -0.81
C LEU A 13 16.37 -21.06 -1.08
N ASP A 14 15.83 -22.23 -0.78
CA ASP A 14 14.40 -22.47 -0.79
C ASP A 14 13.74 -21.86 0.45
N ILE A 15 13.35 -20.60 0.29
CA ILE A 15 12.67 -19.80 1.31
C ILE A 15 11.16 -20.06 1.39
N PHE A 16 10.60 -20.78 0.43
CA PHE A 16 9.16 -20.97 0.30
C PHE A 16 8.68 -22.27 0.96
N HIS A 17 9.44 -23.35 0.92
CA HIS A 17 9.00 -24.60 1.56
C HIS A 17 9.46 -24.68 3.02
N ALA A 18 8.52 -24.92 3.93
CA ALA A 18 8.79 -25.10 5.36
C ALA A 18 8.33 -26.50 5.82
N GLY A 19 9.30 -27.34 6.21
CA GLY A 19 9.04 -28.70 6.70
C GLY A 19 8.69 -28.77 8.20
N TRP A 20 8.80 -27.66 8.92
CA TRP A 20 8.52 -27.57 10.36
C TRP A 20 7.04 -27.36 10.68
N MET A 21 6.26 -26.92 9.69
CA MET A 21 4.82 -26.75 9.81
C MET A 21 4.11 -27.87 9.03
N PHE A 22 3.03 -28.40 9.59
CA PHE A 22 2.25 -29.50 8.99
C PHE A 22 3.10 -30.74 8.66
N HIS A 23 4.11 -31.06 9.47
CA HIS A 23 4.89 -32.29 9.29
C HIS A 23 3.98 -33.53 9.35
N PRO A 24 4.13 -34.53 8.47
CA PRO A 24 5.17 -34.69 7.43
C PRO A 24 4.83 -34.09 6.04
N ILE A 25 3.68 -33.42 5.90
CA ILE A 25 3.17 -32.89 4.63
C ILE A 25 3.96 -31.66 4.16
N SER A 26 4.46 -30.85 5.11
CA SER A 26 5.11 -29.54 4.87
C SER A 26 4.14 -28.47 4.33
N ILE A 27 4.62 -27.23 4.19
CA ILE A 27 3.82 -26.12 3.65
C ILE A 27 4.62 -25.28 2.66
N ASN A 28 3.94 -24.84 1.59
CA ASN A 28 4.47 -23.85 0.64
C ASN A 28 4.03 -22.44 1.03
N LEU A 29 4.98 -21.62 1.47
CA LEU A 29 4.78 -20.25 1.91
C LEU A 29 4.60 -19.25 0.76
N ALA A 30 4.76 -19.66 -0.51
CA ALA A 30 4.56 -18.78 -1.66
C ALA A 30 3.11 -18.27 -1.79
N PHE A 31 2.14 -19.02 -1.25
CA PHE A 31 0.72 -18.64 -1.18
C PHE A 31 0.33 -17.97 0.14
N TYR A 32 1.26 -17.83 1.07
CA TYR A 32 1.04 -17.23 2.39
C TYR A 32 1.60 -15.81 2.45
N THR A 33 1.35 -15.11 3.56
CA THR A 33 1.79 -13.73 3.80
C THR A 33 3.27 -13.61 4.11
N LEU A 34 4.12 -14.44 3.51
CA LEU A 34 5.57 -14.31 3.60
C LEU A 34 5.97 -12.98 2.95
N THR A 35 6.85 -12.23 3.61
CA THR A 35 7.38 -10.95 3.10
C THR A 35 8.88 -11.11 2.77
N PRO A 36 9.28 -11.80 1.68
CA PRO A 36 10.68 -12.11 1.41
C PRO A 36 11.62 -10.91 1.44
N LEU A 37 11.23 -9.77 0.86
CA LEU A 37 12.11 -8.60 0.84
C LEU A 37 12.40 -8.08 2.25
N ASN A 38 11.37 -7.91 3.09
CA ASN A 38 11.56 -7.50 4.48
C ASN A 38 12.38 -8.54 5.26
N GLY A 39 12.13 -9.82 5.00
CA GLY A 39 12.87 -10.93 5.58
C GLY A 39 14.36 -10.87 5.24
N LEU A 40 14.71 -10.67 3.97
CA LEU A 40 16.09 -10.54 3.51
C LEU A 40 16.77 -9.29 4.09
N LEU A 41 16.09 -8.13 4.07
CA LEU A 41 16.60 -6.91 4.70
C LEU A 41 16.83 -7.10 6.22
N SER A 42 15.97 -7.88 6.87
CA SER A 42 16.11 -8.18 8.30
C SER A 42 17.37 -9.00 8.62
N ILE A 43 17.94 -9.76 7.67
CA ILE A 43 19.14 -10.58 7.90
C ILE A 43 20.32 -9.68 8.28
N ALA A 44 20.55 -8.61 7.50
CA ALA A 44 21.62 -7.66 7.77
C ALA A 44 21.42 -6.98 9.14
N LEU A 45 20.19 -6.59 9.49
CA LEU A 45 19.89 -5.97 10.78
C LEU A 45 20.10 -6.94 11.96
N GLN A 46 19.72 -8.20 11.80
CA GLN A 46 19.88 -9.25 12.81
C GLN A 46 21.34 -9.66 13.06
N SER A 47 22.30 -9.17 12.26
CA SER A 47 23.73 -9.40 12.53
C SER A 47 24.26 -8.65 13.75
N GLY A 48 23.62 -7.52 14.10
CA GLY A 48 24.00 -6.70 15.26
C GLY A 48 22.84 -6.28 16.16
N LEU A 49 21.59 -6.53 15.76
CA LEU A 49 20.38 -6.14 16.51
C LEU A 49 19.52 -7.36 16.83
N SER A 50 18.70 -7.25 17.87
CA SER A 50 17.70 -8.28 18.17
C SER A 50 16.63 -8.36 17.07
N LEU A 51 15.99 -9.52 16.92
CA LEU A 51 14.88 -9.72 15.98
C LEU A 51 13.75 -8.69 16.17
N ILE A 52 13.42 -8.39 17.43
CA ILE A 52 12.36 -7.43 17.78
C ILE A 52 12.74 -6.03 17.29
N LEU A 53 13.98 -5.59 17.53
CA LEU A 53 14.45 -4.29 17.08
C LEU A 53 14.53 -4.21 15.55
N ALA A 54 15.04 -5.26 14.90
CA ALA A 54 15.08 -5.35 13.44
C ALA A 54 13.68 -5.27 12.81
N SER A 55 12.69 -5.97 13.38
CA SER A 55 11.30 -5.93 12.93
C SER A 55 10.68 -4.53 13.08
N ASN A 56 10.88 -3.88 14.22
CA ASN A 56 10.38 -2.53 14.46
C ASN A 56 11.03 -1.49 13.53
N LEU A 57 12.35 -1.57 13.31
CA LEU A 57 13.05 -0.69 12.38
C LEU A 57 12.55 -0.86 10.95
N LEU A 58 12.31 -2.10 10.51
CA LEU A 58 11.72 -2.34 9.19
C LEU A 58 10.31 -1.78 9.09
N LEU A 59 9.45 -2.02 10.09
CA LEU A 59 8.11 -1.44 10.15
C LEU A 59 8.16 0.09 10.06
N LEU A 60 8.97 0.75 10.89
CA LEU A 60 9.17 2.20 10.89
C LEU A 60 9.70 2.71 9.55
N SER A 61 10.62 1.98 8.92
CA SER A 61 11.14 2.32 7.60
C SER A 61 10.04 2.39 6.55
N THR A 62 8.95 1.59 6.68
CA THR A 62 7.84 1.63 5.73
C THR A 62 7.09 2.97 5.75
N PHE A 63 7.01 3.63 6.90
CA PHE A 63 6.39 4.96 7.06
C PHE A 63 7.29 6.02 6.42
N VAL A 64 8.58 6.00 6.77
CA VAL A 64 9.57 6.99 6.31
C VAL A 64 9.78 6.90 4.79
N LEU A 65 10.03 5.69 4.27
CA LEU A 65 10.24 5.47 2.84
C LEU A 65 8.97 5.74 2.04
N GLY A 66 7.79 5.36 2.56
CA GLY A 66 6.51 5.69 1.93
C GLY A 66 6.30 7.21 1.85
N ALA A 67 6.53 7.94 2.95
CA ALA A 67 6.43 9.40 2.96
C ALA A 67 7.42 10.05 1.99
N TYR A 68 8.68 9.59 2.00
CA TYR A 68 9.72 10.13 1.13
C TYR A 68 9.45 9.85 -0.36
N GLY A 69 9.00 8.64 -0.69
CA GLY A 69 8.60 8.28 -2.05
C GLY A 69 7.45 9.16 -2.55
N THR A 70 6.44 9.42 -1.71
CA THR A 70 5.33 10.31 -2.06
C THR A 70 5.77 11.76 -2.17
N PHE A 71 6.66 12.23 -1.29
CA PHE A 71 7.30 13.55 -1.42
C PHE A 71 7.96 13.73 -2.79
N LEU A 72 8.79 12.76 -3.20
CA LEU A 72 9.44 12.78 -4.51
C LEU A 72 8.43 12.73 -5.66
N LEU A 73 7.37 11.93 -5.51
CA LEU A 73 6.28 11.83 -6.48
C LEU A 73 5.57 13.18 -6.64
N VAL A 74 5.18 13.85 -5.55
CA VAL A 74 4.51 15.16 -5.63
C VAL A 74 5.41 16.20 -6.30
N LEU A 75 6.70 16.27 -5.94
CA LEU A 75 7.64 17.18 -6.61
C LEU A 75 7.73 16.90 -8.11
N ASP A 76 7.92 15.63 -8.47
CA ASP A 76 8.10 15.21 -9.84
C ASP A 76 6.87 15.48 -10.71
N GLN A 77 5.67 15.24 -10.19
CA GLN A 77 4.42 15.51 -10.88
C GLN A 77 4.11 17.00 -10.97
N SER A 78 4.48 17.77 -9.94
CA SER A 78 4.31 19.23 -9.96
C SER A 78 5.22 19.88 -10.99
N ALA A 79 6.47 19.45 -11.09
CA ALA A 79 7.37 19.89 -12.16
C ALA A 79 6.84 19.52 -13.56
N ALA A 80 6.27 18.32 -13.72
CA ALA A 80 5.71 17.91 -15.01
C ALA A 80 4.45 18.69 -15.41
N GLY A 81 3.66 19.16 -14.43
CA GLY A 81 2.47 19.97 -14.65
C GLY A 81 2.70 21.49 -14.62
N ASP A 82 3.95 21.94 -14.45
CA ASP A 82 4.31 23.34 -14.21
C ASP A 82 3.59 23.96 -12.99
N ILE A 83 3.32 23.14 -11.97
CA ILE A 83 2.63 23.54 -10.74
C ILE A 83 3.67 24.03 -9.75
N GLY A 84 3.61 25.31 -9.39
CA GLY A 84 4.45 25.91 -8.35
C GLY A 84 5.94 26.02 -8.66
N MET A 85 6.27 25.96 -9.94
CA MET A 85 7.60 26.25 -10.45
C MET A 85 7.86 27.76 -10.46
N ARG A 86 9.09 28.16 -10.14
CA ARG A 86 9.57 29.56 -10.23
C ARG A 86 10.91 29.57 -10.93
N GLU A 87 10.99 30.27 -12.08
CA GLU A 87 12.22 30.38 -12.88
C GLU A 87 12.87 29.01 -13.19
N GLY A 88 12.05 27.98 -13.43
CA GLY A 88 12.52 26.61 -13.69
C GLY A 88 13.00 25.83 -12.46
N THR A 89 12.85 26.37 -11.24
CA THR A 89 13.17 25.69 -9.98
C THR A 89 11.93 25.49 -9.11
N TYR A 90 12.04 24.57 -8.14
CA TYR A 90 10.96 24.35 -7.17
C TYR A 90 10.81 25.57 -6.25
N GLY A 91 9.63 26.19 -6.27
CA GLY A 91 9.27 27.17 -5.25
C GLY A 91 9.24 26.54 -3.85
N ARG A 92 9.45 27.34 -2.80
CA ARG A 92 9.33 26.86 -1.41
C ARG A 92 7.93 26.30 -1.10
N SER A 93 6.89 26.91 -1.67
CA SER A 93 5.51 26.44 -1.56
C SER A 93 5.37 24.99 -2.00
N ILE A 94 5.95 24.61 -3.14
CA ILE A 94 5.83 23.24 -3.64
C ILE A 94 6.68 22.26 -2.84
N ILE A 95 7.84 22.66 -2.32
CA ILE A 95 8.64 21.79 -1.43
C ILE A 95 7.87 21.49 -0.14
N LEU A 96 7.27 22.50 0.49
CA LEU A 96 6.43 22.33 1.68
C LEU A 96 5.17 21.50 1.36
N ALA A 97 4.52 21.76 0.24
CA ALA A 97 3.34 21.01 -0.17
C ALA A 97 3.65 19.54 -0.46
N ALA A 98 4.80 19.26 -1.09
CA ALA A 98 5.28 17.90 -1.29
C ALA A 98 5.64 17.22 0.03
N LEU A 99 6.25 17.94 1.00
CA LEU A 99 6.58 17.39 2.31
C LEU A 99 5.30 16.92 3.02
N VAL A 100 4.28 17.77 3.02
CA VAL A 100 2.96 17.47 3.58
C VAL A 100 2.27 16.35 2.80
N GLY A 101 2.38 16.32 1.47
CA GLY A 101 1.93 15.20 0.64
C GLY A 101 2.60 13.87 1.01
N GLY A 102 3.88 13.90 1.37
CA GLY A 102 4.58 12.76 1.96
C GLY A 102 3.95 12.29 3.27
N LEU A 103 3.65 13.23 4.18
CA LEU A 103 2.98 12.92 5.46
C LEU A 103 1.59 12.32 5.24
N PHE A 104 0.83 12.81 4.26
CA PHE A 104 -0.50 12.30 3.94
C PHE A 104 -0.51 10.80 3.66
N TYR A 105 0.47 10.30 2.91
CA TYR A 105 0.59 8.88 2.62
C TYR A 105 1.27 8.11 3.75
N GLY A 106 2.38 8.65 4.26
CA GLY A 106 3.22 7.96 5.24
C GLY A 106 2.54 7.72 6.57
N LEU A 107 1.74 8.68 7.04
CA LEU A 107 1.09 8.68 8.36
C LEU A 107 -0.44 8.59 8.29
N ALA A 108 -0.96 8.06 7.18
CA ALA A 108 -2.38 7.76 7.05
C ALA A 108 -2.83 6.80 8.15
N SER A 109 -3.95 7.12 8.79
CA SER A 109 -4.57 6.27 9.82
C SER A 109 -4.87 4.85 9.35
N SER A 110 -5.17 4.63 8.07
CA SER A 110 -5.32 3.29 7.49
C SER A 110 -4.03 2.45 7.60
N LYS A 111 -2.87 3.06 7.40
CA LYS A 111 -1.56 2.40 7.57
C LYS A 111 -1.24 2.15 9.04
N LEU A 112 -1.51 3.13 9.91
CA LEU A 112 -1.36 2.98 11.36
C LEU A 112 -2.27 1.87 11.91
N PHE A 113 -3.47 1.72 11.36
CA PHE A 113 -4.40 0.65 11.69
C PHE A 113 -3.82 -0.73 11.38
N TYR A 114 -3.26 -0.93 10.18
CA TYR A 114 -2.61 -2.21 9.84
C TYR A 114 -1.38 -2.51 10.69
N ALA A 115 -0.61 -1.47 11.06
CA ALA A 115 0.48 -1.63 12.01
C ALA A 115 -0.04 -2.06 13.40
N SER A 116 -1.15 -1.49 13.87
CA SER A 116 -1.78 -1.87 15.15
C SER A 116 -2.26 -3.32 15.17
N LEU A 117 -2.73 -3.84 14.02
CA LEU A 117 -3.19 -5.22 13.89
C LEU A 117 -2.05 -6.24 13.75
N GLY A 118 -0.78 -5.81 13.76
CA GLY A 118 0.36 -6.69 13.49
C GLY A 118 0.41 -7.22 12.05
N GLN A 119 -0.36 -6.62 11.12
CA GLN A 119 -0.38 -7.01 9.70
C GLN A 119 0.80 -6.38 8.95
N PHE A 120 2.02 -6.81 9.31
CA PHE A 120 3.25 -6.20 8.81
C PHE A 120 3.45 -6.32 7.30
N ASN A 121 2.91 -7.37 6.68
CA ASN A 121 2.87 -7.51 5.23
C ASN A 121 2.04 -6.37 4.60
N ILE A 122 0.85 -6.09 5.13
CA ILE A 122 -0.01 -5.00 4.65
C ILE A 122 0.56 -3.61 5.00
N ALA A 123 1.27 -3.46 6.12
CA ALA A 123 1.97 -2.21 6.42
C ALA A 123 3.12 -1.91 5.42
N SER A 124 3.61 -2.92 4.68
CA SER A 124 4.75 -2.83 3.76
C SER A 124 4.37 -2.26 2.39
N SER A 125 3.92 -1.01 2.39
CA SER A 125 3.44 -0.26 1.22
C SER A 125 4.47 0.70 0.61
N GLN A 126 5.68 0.77 1.18
CA GLN A 126 6.64 1.85 0.94
C GLN A 126 7.16 1.96 -0.49
N TRP A 127 7.07 0.91 -1.29
CA TRP A 127 7.61 0.89 -2.65
C TRP A 127 6.60 1.43 -3.68
N ILE A 128 5.31 1.52 -3.33
CA ILE A 128 4.25 2.03 -4.20
C ILE A 128 4.59 3.41 -4.78
N PRO A 129 4.94 4.44 -3.98
CA PRO A 129 5.16 5.77 -4.52
C PRO A 129 6.39 5.85 -5.45
N PHE A 130 7.44 5.07 -5.16
CA PHE A 130 8.62 4.98 -6.03
C PHE A 130 8.29 4.30 -7.36
N CYS A 131 7.52 3.21 -7.33
CA CYS A 131 7.04 2.56 -8.54
C CYS A 131 6.24 3.56 -9.41
N MET A 132 5.26 4.26 -8.82
CA MET A 132 4.46 5.27 -9.53
C MET A 132 5.32 6.41 -10.09
N LEU A 133 6.31 6.87 -9.33
CA LEU A 133 7.24 7.92 -9.75
C LEU A 133 7.98 7.52 -11.03
N TYR A 134 8.63 6.35 -11.04
CA TYR A 134 9.42 5.93 -12.19
C TYR A 134 8.56 5.48 -13.37
N LEU A 135 7.37 4.93 -13.10
CA LEU A 135 6.37 4.62 -14.12
C LEU A 135 5.95 5.88 -14.88
N LEU A 136 5.69 6.99 -14.17
CA LEU A 136 5.32 8.24 -14.82
C LEU A 136 6.52 8.93 -15.48
N ARG A 137 7.73 8.77 -14.94
CA ARG A 137 8.95 9.28 -15.59
C ARG A 137 9.26 8.59 -16.92
N MET A 138 8.87 7.33 -17.13
CA MET A 138 9.11 6.63 -18.39
C MET A 138 8.17 7.09 -19.53
N THR A 139 7.06 7.76 -19.19
CA THR A 139 6.10 8.30 -20.16
C THR A 139 6.45 9.72 -20.64
N ARG A 140 7.49 10.33 -20.07
CA ARG A 140 7.91 11.69 -20.42
C ARG A 140 8.61 11.75 -21.78
N PRO A 141 8.49 12.88 -22.50
CA PRO A 141 9.30 13.15 -23.69
C PRO A 141 10.79 13.16 -23.32
N ALA A 142 11.51 12.09 -23.68
CA ALA A 142 12.93 11.91 -23.43
C ALA A 142 13.52 10.90 -24.40
N ALA A 143 14.85 10.86 -24.51
CA ALA A 143 15.54 9.82 -25.27
C ALA A 143 15.14 8.42 -24.79
N LEU A 144 15.04 7.45 -25.72
CA LEU A 144 14.60 6.08 -25.41
C LEU A 144 15.41 5.46 -24.26
N ARG A 145 16.73 5.66 -24.23
CA ARG A 145 17.60 5.18 -23.15
C ARG A 145 17.16 5.66 -21.76
N VAL A 146 16.73 6.92 -21.64
CA VAL A 146 16.24 7.49 -20.37
C VAL A 146 14.91 6.86 -19.97
N ARG A 147 14.01 6.67 -20.95
CA ARG A 147 12.71 6.01 -20.72
C ARG A 147 12.89 4.54 -20.30
N LEU A 148 13.79 3.80 -20.95
CA LEU A 148 14.13 2.43 -20.58
C LEU A 148 14.76 2.35 -19.17
N ARG A 149 15.64 3.29 -18.82
CA ARG A 149 16.18 3.38 -17.45
C ARG A 149 15.07 3.59 -16.42
N ASN A 150 14.12 4.50 -16.69
CA ASN A 150 12.99 4.72 -15.81
C ASN A 150 12.07 3.49 -15.73
N ALA A 151 11.86 2.78 -16.83
CA ALA A 151 11.14 1.50 -16.83
C ALA A 151 11.85 0.43 -15.98
N ALA A 152 13.18 0.35 -16.03
CA ALA A 152 13.94 -0.56 -15.18
C ALA A 152 13.80 -0.22 -13.68
N PHE A 153 13.81 1.07 -13.31
CA PHE A 153 13.53 1.48 -11.93
C PHE A 153 12.07 1.20 -11.52
N ALA A 154 11.10 1.45 -12.42
CA ALA A 154 9.71 1.11 -12.16
C ALA A 154 9.54 -0.40 -11.92
N ALA A 155 10.19 -1.23 -12.75
CA ALA A 155 10.22 -2.69 -12.57
C ALA A 155 10.88 -3.10 -11.24
N LEU A 156 11.99 -2.48 -10.87
CA LEU A 156 12.66 -2.74 -9.58
C LEU A 156 11.72 -2.50 -8.40
N PHE A 157 11.07 -1.33 -8.35
CA PHE A 157 10.17 -1.00 -7.23
C PHE A 157 8.87 -1.81 -7.27
N LEU A 158 8.37 -2.18 -8.45
CA LEU A 158 7.24 -3.08 -8.58
C LEU A 158 7.59 -4.49 -8.07
N THR A 159 8.75 -5.03 -8.45
CA THR A 159 9.26 -6.29 -7.91
C THR A 159 9.46 -6.22 -6.40
N PHE A 160 10.03 -5.13 -5.88
CA PHE A 160 10.14 -4.92 -4.44
C PHE A 160 8.78 -4.90 -3.74
N GLN A 161 7.77 -4.28 -4.37
CA GLN A 161 6.42 -4.30 -3.81
C GLN A 161 5.82 -5.70 -3.83
N PHE A 162 5.99 -6.49 -4.91
CA PHE A 162 5.55 -7.88 -4.94
C PHE A 162 6.22 -8.74 -3.86
N TRP A 163 7.53 -8.57 -3.67
CA TRP A 163 8.30 -9.29 -2.63
C TRP A 163 8.04 -8.79 -1.21
N ALA A 164 7.41 -7.64 -1.05
CA ALA A 164 6.95 -7.12 0.23
C ALA A 164 5.50 -7.53 0.53
N GLU A 165 4.62 -7.42 -0.47
CA GLU A 165 3.20 -7.73 -0.39
C GLU A 165 2.60 -7.92 -1.81
N LEU A 166 2.28 -9.17 -2.16
CA LEU A 166 1.75 -9.55 -3.48
C LEU A 166 0.47 -8.80 -3.84
N THR A 167 -0.41 -8.53 -2.87
CA THR A 167 -1.66 -7.78 -3.07
C THR A 167 -1.40 -6.37 -3.59
N TYR A 168 -0.38 -5.68 -3.06
CA TYR A 168 -0.06 -4.33 -3.50
C TYR A 168 0.69 -4.31 -4.82
N GLY A 169 1.46 -5.35 -5.13
CA GLY A 169 2.01 -5.56 -6.46
C GLY A 169 0.92 -5.66 -7.53
N SER A 170 -0.17 -6.42 -7.26
CA SER A 170 -1.30 -6.51 -8.20
C SER A 170 -2.03 -5.17 -8.38
N PHE A 171 -2.13 -4.36 -7.32
CA PHE A 171 -2.74 -3.02 -7.41
C PHE A 171 -1.90 -2.08 -8.28
N LEU A 172 -0.58 -2.17 -8.19
CA LEU A 172 0.31 -1.43 -9.07
C LEU A 172 0.18 -1.86 -10.54
N LEU A 173 -0.11 -3.14 -10.84
CA LEU A 173 -0.42 -3.56 -12.21
C LEU A 173 -1.67 -2.86 -12.76
N LEU A 174 -2.71 -2.66 -11.94
CA LEU A 174 -3.86 -1.84 -12.34
C LEU A 174 -3.44 -0.40 -12.62
N PHE A 175 -2.56 0.18 -11.80
CA PHE A 175 -2.03 1.52 -12.06
C PHE A 175 -1.17 1.59 -13.32
N VAL A 176 -0.39 0.54 -13.65
CA VAL A 176 0.32 0.41 -14.94
C VAL A 176 -0.67 0.47 -16.10
N ALA A 177 -1.80 -0.24 -16.01
CA ALA A 177 -2.85 -0.19 -17.03
C ALA A 177 -3.47 1.22 -17.14
N ILE A 178 -3.74 1.89 -16.02
CA ILE A 178 -4.24 3.27 -16.01
C ILE A 178 -3.24 4.21 -16.71
N VAL A 179 -1.94 4.12 -16.39
CA VAL A 179 -0.90 4.94 -17.00
C VAL A 179 -0.75 4.65 -18.49
N PHE A 180 -0.83 3.38 -18.89
CA PHE A 180 -0.79 2.98 -20.30
C PHE A 180 -1.95 3.61 -21.09
N VAL A 181 -3.19 3.46 -20.60
CA VAL A 181 -4.38 4.04 -21.23
C VAL A 181 -4.31 5.57 -21.22
N TRP A 182 -3.93 6.18 -20.10
CA TRP A 182 -3.76 7.62 -20.00
C TRP A 182 -2.71 8.14 -20.99
N GLN A 183 -1.59 7.45 -21.16
CA GLN A 183 -0.55 7.85 -22.11
C GLN A 183 -1.05 7.73 -23.56
N MET A 184 -1.76 6.65 -23.90
CA MET A 184 -2.38 6.48 -25.21
C MET A 184 -3.37 7.60 -25.54
N LEU A 185 -4.17 8.04 -24.56
CA LEU A 185 -5.16 9.09 -24.75
C LEU A 185 -4.54 10.49 -24.78
N SER A 186 -3.67 10.80 -23.82
CA SER A 186 -3.07 12.13 -23.66
C SER A 186 -1.94 12.42 -24.66
N GLN A 187 -1.24 11.39 -25.14
CA GLN A 187 -0.10 11.51 -26.06
C GLN A 187 -0.35 10.80 -27.40
N ARG A 188 -1.61 10.63 -27.81
CA ARG A 188 -2.04 9.83 -28.97
C ARG A 188 -1.20 10.03 -30.24
N ARG A 189 -0.90 11.29 -30.60
CA ARG A 189 -0.11 11.62 -31.80
C ARG A 189 1.33 11.10 -31.71
N ALA A 190 1.96 11.22 -30.53
CA ALA A 190 3.33 10.74 -30.32
C ALA A 190 3.38 9.20 -30.31
N VAL A 191 2.39 8.57 -29.68
CA VAL A 191 2.24 7.11 -29.63
C VAL A 191 2.09 6.51 -31.03
N LEU A 192 1.22 7.09 -31.86
CA LEU A 192 0.99 6.60 -33.23
C LEU A 192 2.17 6.84 -34.17
N ARG A 193 3.02 7.83 -33.87
CA ARG A 193 4.21 8.13 -34.68
C ARG A 193 5.32 7.09 -34.50
N ASP A 194 5.47 6.54 -33.29
CA ASP A 194 6.55 5.62 -32.95
C ASP A 194 6.07 4.59 -31.91
N VAL A 195 5.31 3.62 -32.40
CA VAL A 195 4.77 2.52 -31.59
C VAL A 195 5.88 1.69 -30.93
N PRO A 196 6.99 1.33 -31.60
CA PRO A 196 8.09 0.61 -30.95
C PRO A 196 8.69 1.39 -29.77
N ALA A 197 8.99 2.69 -29.93
CA ALA A 197 9.50 3.48 -28.81
C ALA A 197 8.45 3.69 -27.70
N PHE A 198 7.16 3.69 -28.03
CA PHE A 198 6.09 3.69 -27.04
C PHE A 198 6.06 2.39 -26.23
N LEU A 199 6.09 1.23 -26.90
CA LEU A 199 5.97 -0.10 -26.26
C LEU A 199 7.24 -0.58 -25.56
N ALA A 200 8.44 -0.22 -26.05
CA ALA A 200 9.69 -0.75 -25.53
C ALA A 200 9.89 -0.58 -24.00
N PRO A 201 9.56 0.56 -23.37
CA PRO A 201 9.61 0.69 -21.91
C PRO A 201 8.63 -0.23 -21.17
N TYR A 202 7.40 -0.42 -21.68
CA TYR A 202 6.43 -1.33 -21.07
C TYR A 202 6.85 -2.80 -21.21
N LEU A 203 7.43 -3.17 -22.36
CA LEU A 203 7.98 -4.50 -22.59
C LEU A 203 9.17 -4.78 -21.66
N LEU A 204 10.09 -3.82 -21.50
CA LEU A 204 11.20 -3.95 -20.57
C LEU A 204 10.70 -4.05 -19.12
N LEU A 205 9.71 -3.24 -18.74
CA LEU A 205 9.08 -3.31 -17.42
C LEU A 205 8.51 -4.70 -17.17
N ALA A 206 7.70 -5.21 -18.10
CA ALA A 206 7.08 -6.54 -17.99
C ALA A 206 8.14 -7.65 -17.89
N LEU A 207 9.16 -7.62 -18.75
CA LEU A 207 10.23 -8.61 -18.75
C LEU A 207 10.98 -8.65 -17.41
N LEU A 208 11.36 -7.48 -16.88
CA LEU A 208 12.10 -7.38 -15.63
C LEU A 208 11.25 -7.77 -14.41
N VAL A 209 9.95 -7.45 -14.41
CA VAL A 209 9.03 -7.87 -13.34
C VAL A 209 8.83 -9.39 -13.38
N ILE A 210 8.62 -9.98 -14.56
CA ILE A 210 8.50 -11.44 -14.71
C ILE A 210 9.79 -12.13 -14.26
N ALA A 211 10.96 -11.61 -14.65
CA ALA A 211 12.25 -12.13 -14.20
C ALA A 211 12.41 -12.02 -12.68
N GLY A 212 12.03 -10.89 -12.08
CA GLY A 212 12.06 -10.68 -10.63
C GLY A 212 11.06 -11.53 -9.85
N LEU A 213 9.95 -11.92 -10.47
CA LEU A 213 8.93 -12.80 -9.89
C LEU A 213 9.19 -14.29 -10.15
N ALA A 214 10.17 -14.63 -10.98
CA ALA A 214 10.44 -16.02 -11.35
C ALA A 214 10.59 -16.97 -10.15
N PRO A 215 11.24 -16.61 -9.03
CA PRO A 215 11.31 -17.50 -7.85
C PRO A 215 9.95 -17.78 -7.21
N PHE A 216 9.09 -16.76 -7.10
CA PHE A 216 7.72 -16.91 -6.62
C PHE A 216 6.90 -17.80 -7.55
N LEU A 217 6.90 -17.49 -8.85
CA LEU A 217 6.13 -18.23 -9.84
C LEU A 217 6.58 -19.69 -9.92
N TRP A 218 7.89 -19.93 -9.82
CA TRP A 218 8.46 -21.28 -9.76
C TRP A 218 7.97 -22.05 -8.53
N ALA A 219 7.99 -21.42 -7.35
CA ALA A 219 7.52 -22.03 -6.12
C ALA A 219 6.00 -22.27 -6.12
N MET A 220 5.21 -21.44 -6.79
CA MET A 220 3.75 -21.59 -6.88
C MET A 220 3.31 -22.66 -7.90
N LEU A 221 4.13 -22.94 -8.91
CA LEU A 221 3.74 -23.75 -10.07
C LEU A 221 3.30 -25.20 -9.75
N PRO A 222 3.97 -25.95 -8.84
CA PRO A 222 3.56 -27.32 -8.51
C PRO A 222 2.14 -27.37 -7.93
N ASP A 223 1.85 -26.50 -6.97
CA ASP A 223 0.55 -26.46 -6.29
C ASP A 223 -0.56 -25.99 -7.24
N MET A 224 -0.29 -24.99 -8.07
CA MET A 224 -1.25 -24.54 -9.11
C MET A 224 -1.57 -25.65 -10.12
N ARG A 225 -0.62 -26.52 -10.44
CA ARG A 225 -0.85 -27.65 -11.34
C ARG A 225 -1.65 -28.77 -10.68
N ALA A 226 -1.43 -29.01 -9.39
CA ALA A 226 -2.08 -30.08 -8.64
C ALA A 226 -3.53 -29.71 -8.25
N GLU A 227 -3.74 -28.50 -7.74
CA GLU A 227 -5.02 -28.07 -7.16
C GLU A 227 -5.84 -27.13 -8.07
N GLY A 228 -5.24 -26.59 -9.15
CA GLY A 228 -5.91 -25.64 -10.04
C GLY A 228 -6.07 -24.24 -9.41
N ASP A 229 -7.20 -23.57 -9.66
CA ASP A 229 -7.52 -22.27 -9.04
C ASP A 229 -8.22 -22.47 -7.68
N PHE A 230 -7.44 -22.65 -6.63
CA PHE A 230 -7.92 -22.71 -5.25
C PHE A 230 -8.15 -21.31 -4.64
N PHE A 231 -7.84 -20.22 -5.35
CA PHE A 231 -8.15 -18.87 -4.89
C PHE A 231 -9.65 -18.55 -4.99
N ALA A 232 -10.36 -19.18 -5.95
CA ALA A 232 -11.69 -18.80 -6.42
C ALA A 232 -12.91 -19.42 -5.70
N SER A 233 -12.75 -20.08 -4.55
CA SER A 233 -13.90 -20.72 -3.87
C SER A 233 -14.79 -19.71 -3.11
N GLY A 234 -15.80 -19.19 -3.82
CA GLY A 234 -16.79 -18.24 -3.30
C GLY A 234 -16.20 -16.84 -3.10
N GLY A 235 -17.01 -15.78 -3.07
CA GLY A 235 -16.57 -14.38 -2.93
C GLY A 235 -15.71 -14.05 -1.70
N GLY A 236 -15.31 -15.05 -0.90
CA GLY A 236 -14.14 -14.99 -0.03
C GLY A 236 -14.24 -13.97 1.09
N PHE A 237 -15.46 -13.63 1.51
CA PHE A 237 -15.75 -12.55 2.47
C PHE A 237 -15.40 -11.15 1.96
N ALA A 238 -15.26 -10.96 0.64
CA ALA A 238 -15.07 -9.64 0.05
C ALA A 238 -16.17 -8.66 0.50
N ASP A 239 -17.42 -9.12 0.58
CA ASP A 239 -18.56 -8.35 1.10
C ASP A 239 -18.33 -7.86 2.53
N ILE A 240 -17.70 -8.70 3.36
CA ILE A 240 -17.37 -8.34 4.75
C ILE A 240 -16.24 -7.33 4.71
N PHE A 241 -15.11 -7.62 4.08
CA PHE A 241 -13.90 -6.77 4.14
C PHE A 241 -13.91 -5.53 3.23
N SER A 242 -15.09 -5.16 2.73
CA SER A 242 -15.35 -3.95 1.97
C SER A 242 -15.39 -2.72 2.87
N ALA A 243 -15.09 -1.55 2.30
CA ALA A 243 -15.22 -0.31 3.02
C ALA A 243 -16.69 0.08 3.17
N ASP A 244 -17.05 0.53 4.37
CA ASP A 244 -18.34 1.17 4.60
C ASP A 244 -18.24 2.66 4.25
N VAL A 245 -19.25 3.20 3.55
CA VAL A 245 -19.27 4.62 3.16
C VAL A 245 -19.20 5.54 4.39
N LEU A 246 -19.81 5.15 5.52
CA LEU A 246 -19.75 5.92 6.76
C LEU A 246 -18.31 5.98 7.30
N GLY A 247 -17.48 4.97 7.04
CA GLY A 247 -16.08 4.91 7.45
C GLY A 247 -15.22 6.06 6.89
N TYR A 248 -15.55 6.59 5.72
CA TYR A 248 -14.83 7.73 5.12
C TYR A 248 -15.10 9.06 5.84
N LEU A 249 -16.17 9.11 6.63
CA LEU A 249 -16.63 10.34 7.27
C LEU A 249 -16.18 10.44 8.73
N VAL A 250 -15.63 9.39 9.33
CA VAL A 250 -15.27 9.36 10.74
C VAL A 250 -13.83 8.90 10.95
N PRO A 251 -13.07 9.49 11.89
CA PRO A 251 -11.72 9.04 12.25
C PRO A 251 -11.70 7.57 12.65
N THR A 252 -10.52 6.94 12.63
CA THR A 252 -10.42 5.52 13.00
C THR A 252 -10.79 5.30 14.47
N ARG A 253 -11.23 4.08 14.82
CA ARG A 253 -11.48 3.69 16.22
C ARG A 253 -10.25 3.81 17.14
N LEU A 254 -9.05 3.97 16.57
CA LEU A 254 -7.81 4.18 17.32
C LEU A 254 -7.57 5.64 17.69
N HIS A 255 -8.42 6.55 17.24
CA HIS A 255 -8.29 7.97 17.55
C HIS A 255 -8.55 8.20 19.06
N PRO A 256 -7.66 8.89 19.80
CA PRO A 256 -7.76 8.97 21.27
C PRO A 256 -9.01 9.70 21.77
N ILE A 257 -9.53 10.67 21.00
CA ILE A 257 -10.74 11.44 21.35
C ILE A 257 -12.02 10.79 20.82
N PHE A 258 -12.06 10.46 19.52
CA PHE A 258 -13.28 9.99 18.86
C PHE A 258 -13.42 8.47 18.82
N GLY A 259 -12.37 7.71 19.17
CA GLY A 259 -12.27 6.27 18.94
C GLY A 259 -13.33 5.44 19.67
N GLU A 260 -13.63 5.77 20.92
CA GLU A 260 -14.67 5.09 21.69
C GLU A 260 -16.05 5.27 21.06
N TRP A 261 -16.39 6.49 20.63
CA TRP A 261 -17.64 6.75 19.93
C TRP A 261 -17.68 6.00 18.58
N VAL A 262 -16.60 6.04 17.81
CA VAL A 262 -16.49 5.32 16.53
C VAL A 262 -16.69 3.81 16.72
N ALA A 263 -16.16 3.24 17.80
CA ALA A 263 -16.33 1.82 18.11
C ALA A 263 -17.79 1.41 18.34
N THR A 264 -18.68 2.36 18.70
CA THR A 264 -20.13 2.12 18.85
C THR A 264 -20.91 2.19 17.53
N LEU A 265 -20.29 2.69 16.45
CA LEU A 265 -20.99 2.84 15.17
C LEU A 265 -21.32 1.48 14.55
N PRO A 266 -22.48 1.35 13.87
CA PRO A 266 -23.03 0.06 13.48
C PRO A 266 -22.38 -0.55 12.22
N PHE A 267 -21.09 -0.29 11.96
CA PHE A 267 -20.35 -0.88 10.84
C PHE A 267 -19.04 -1.53 11.31
N PRO A 268 -18.52 -2.53 10.58
CA PRO A 268 -17.24 -3.14 10.92
C PRO A 268 -16.09 -2.12 10.92
N ASN A 269 -15.52 -1.87 12.09
CA ASN A 269 -14.47 -0.86 12.30
C ASN A 269 -13.17 -1.44 12.89
N ASP A 270 -13.06 -2.75 13.01
CA ASP A 270 -12.01 -3.48 13.74
C ASP A 270 -11.04 -4.28 12.84
N LYS A 271 -11.39 -4.54 11.56
CA LYS A 271 -10.61 -5.45 10.68
C LYS A 271 -10.05 -4.79 9.42
N GLY A 272 -9.83 -3.48 9.45
CA GLY A 272 -9.21 -2.74 8.34
C GLY A 272 -10.19 -2.33 7.23
N GLN A 273 -11.49 -2.56 7.43
CA GLN A 273 -12.58 -2.04 6.58
C GLN A 273 -12.79 -0.54 6.74
N HIS A 274 -12.38 0.01 7.88
CA HIS A 274 -12.52 1.44 8.18
C HIS A 274 -11.46 2.25 7.42
N ILE A 275 -11.88 2.89 6.34
CA ILE A 275 -11.04 3.82 5.58
C ILE A 275 -11.48 5.24 5.90
N PHE A 276 -10.68 5.95 6.70
CA PHE A 276 -10.83 7.39 6.86
C PHE A 276 -9.81 8.11 5.97
N LEU A 277 -10.30 8.89 5.01
CA LEU A 277 -9.43 9.66 4.12
C LEU A 277 -8.87 10.90 4.83
N GLY A 278 -9.64 11.55 5.70
CA GLY A 278 -9.31 12.83 6.31
C GLY A 278 -9.94 14.00 5.56
N TYR A 279 -10.56 14.94 6.28
CA TYR A 279 -11.18 16.12 5.70
C TYR A 279 -10.12 17.05 5.08
N THR A 280 -8.96 17.15 5.73
CA THR A 280 -7.86 17.99 5.27
C THR A 280 -7.39 17.59 3.87
N ILE A 281 -7.06 16.31 3.67
CA ILE A 281 -6.61 15.82 2.35
C ILE A 281 -7.76 15.79 1.34
N PHE A 282 -9.00 15.50 1.75
CA PHE A 282 -10.16 15.51 0.84
C PHE A 282 -10.38 16.90 0.21
N ILE A 283 -10.40 17.95 1.04
CA ILE A 283 -10.57 19.33 0.58
C ILE A 283 -9.39 19.74 -0.31
N LEU A 284 -8.16 19.44 0.11
CA LEU A 284 -6.97 19.80 -0.66
C LEU A 284 -6.90 19.04 -1.99
N ALA A 285 -7.28 17.77 -2.03
CA ALA A 285 -7.32 16.98 -3.24
C ALA A 285 -8.36 17.53 -4.22
N ALA A 286 -9.53 17.95 -3.73
CA ALA A 286 -10.55 18.60 -4.54
C ALA A 286 -10.06 19.94 -5.13
N ILE A 287 -9.42 20.78 -4.30
CA ILE A 287 -8.79 22.04 -4.74
C ILE A 287 -7.73 21.75 -5.79
N GLY A 288 -6.81 20.82 -5.51
CA GLY A 288 -5.70 20.47 -6.40
C GLY A 288 -6.17 19.91 -7.73
N PHE A 289 -7.18 19.04 -7.74
CA PHE A 289 -7.81 18.58 -8.96
C PHE A 289 -8.40 19.75 -9.75
N TRP A 290 -9.21 20.59 -9.11
CA TRP A 290 -9.89 21.72 -9.76
C TRP A 290 -8.91 22.73 -10.36
N THR A 291 -7.88 23.11 -9.62
CA THR A 291 -6.90 24.11 -10.06
C THR A 291 -6.01 23.54 -11.16
N ALA A 292 -5.54 22.30 -11.02
CA ALA A 292 -4.70 21.65 -12.02
C ALA A 292 -5.48 21.28 -13.31
N ALA A 293 -6.77 20.95 -13.21
CA ALA A 293 -7.61 20.66 -14.38
C ALA A 293 -7.87 21.91 -15.26
N LYS A 294 -7.88 23.10 -14.65
CA LYS A 294 -8.07 24.37 -15.37
C LYS A 294 -6.85 24.76 -16.20
N GLN A 295 -5.64 24.48 -15.71
CA GLN A 295 -4.39 24.84 -16.39
C GLN A 295 -4.02 23.81 -17.47
N SER A 296 -3.66 24.29 -18.67
CA SER A 296 -3.37 23.40 -19.81
C SER A 296 -2.16 22.47 -19.57
N ALA A 297 -1.15 22.94 -18.85
CA ALA A 297 0.07 22.18 -18.57
C ALA A 297 -0.16 20.98 -17.63
N SER A 298 -1.01 21.15 -16.61
CA SER A 298 -1.31 20.11 -15.61
C SER A 298 -2.60 19.34 -15.86
N ARG A 299 -3.45 19.74 -16.82
CA ARG A 299 -4.79 19.17 -17.01
C ARG A 299 -4.78 17.65 -17.17
N SER A 300 -3.88 17.12 -17.98
CA SER A 300 -3.80 15.67 -18.21
C SER A 300 -3.41 14.90 -16.95
N LEU A 301 -2.51 15.47 -16.12
CA LEU A 301 -2.09 14.89 -14.85
C LEU A 301 -3.20 14.98 -13.80
N ALA A 302 -3.94 16.10 -13.76
CA ALA A 302 -5.10 16.24 -12.88
C ALA A 302 -6.13 15.13 -13.14
N TRP A 303 -6.43 14.85 -14.41
CA TRP A 303 -7.33 13.75 -14.78
C TRP A 303 -6.75 12.36 -14.49
N LEU A 304 -5.45 12.14 -14.70
CA LEU A 304 -4.80 10.89 -14.32
C LEU A 304 -5.02 10.59 -12.82
N TRP A 305 -4.67 11.54 -11.96
CA TRP A 305 -4.76 11.35 -10.51
C TRP A 305 -6.20 11.37 -10.01
N GLY A 306 -7.08 12.21 -10.58
CA GLY A 306 -8.49 12.26 -10.24
C GLY A 306 -9.23 10.96 -10.60
N VAL A 307 -9.00 10.43 -11.81
CA VAL A 307 -9.57 9.13 -12.23
C VAL A 307 -8.99 7.99 -11.39
N SER A 308 -7.69 8.02 -11.08
CA SER A 308 -7.06 7.01 -10.22
C SER A 308 -7.67 7.03 -8.81
N ALA A 309 -7.77 8.21 -8.19
CA ALA A 309 -8.39 8.36 -6.87
C ALA A 309 -9.84 7.87 -6.87
N LEU A 310 -10.64 8.29 -7.86
CA LEU A 310 -12.03 7.87 -7.98
C LEU A 310 -12.15 6.35 -8.18
N LEU A 311 -11.35 5.77 -9.08
CA LEU A 311 -11.37 4.33 -9.34
C LEU A 311 -10.99 3.53 -8.10
N PHE A 312 -9.90 3.89 -7.41
CA PHE A 312 -9.48 3.16 -6.21
C PHE A 312 -10.45 3.36 -5.05
N LEU A 313 -11.06 4.54 -4.90
CA LEU A 313 -12.17 4.75 -3.96
C LEU A 313 -13.36 3.83 -4.31
N TRP A 314 -13.73 3.77 -5.58
CA TRP A 314 -14.84 2.95 -6.01
C TRP A 314 -14.55 1.45 -5.78
N LEU A 315 -13.32 1.00 -6.02
CA LEU A 315 -12.87 -0.37 -5.73
C LEU A 315 -12.85 -0.69 -4.23
N THR A 316 -12.58 0.29 -3.35
CA THR A 316 -12.60 0.05 -1.90
C THR A 316 -13.98 -0.29 -1.35
N LEU A 317 -15.07 0.12 -2.04
CA LEU A 317 -16.44 -0.19 -1.65
C LEU A 317 -16.80 -1.66 -1.87
N GLY A 318 -15.97 -2.42 -2.59
CA GLY A 318 -16.20 -3.85 -2.81
C GLY A 318 -17.37 -4.17 -3.74
N PRO A 319 -17.92 -5.40 -3.66
CA PRO A 319 -18.93 -5.89 -4.61
C PRO A 319 -20.34 -5.36 -4.35
N SER A 320 -20.64 -4.90 -3.13
CA SER A 320 -21.88 -4.20 -2.79
C SER A 320 -21.59 -2.99 -1.90
N ILE A 321 -22.23 -1.87 -2.19
CA ILE A 321 -22.03 -0.64 -1.41
C ILE A 321 -22.71 -0.78 -0.06
N ARG A 322 -21.99 -0.46 1.01
CA ARG A 322 -22.49 -0.52 2.40
C ARG A 322 -22.58 0.87 3.03
N TRP A 323 -23.63 1.08 3.82
CA TRP A 323 -23.82 2.30 4.61
C TRP A 323 -24.17 1.92 6.05
N ALA A 324 -23.36 2.34 7.01
CA ALA A 324 -23.59 2.12 8.43
C ALA A 324 -23.85 0.63 8.75
N GLY A 325 -23.09 -0.26 8.11
CA GLY A 325 -23.15 -1.71 8.26
C GLY A 325 -24.22 -2.39 7.44
N ALA A 326 -25.18 -1.66 6.87
CA ALA A 326 -26.22 -2.20 6.01
C ALA A 326 -25.76 -2.27 4.55
N ASP A 327 -26.09 -3.37 3.86
CA ASP A 327 -25.94 -3.45 2.41
C ASP A 327 -27.03 -2.62 1.74
N THR A 328 -26.65 -1.75 0.80
CA THR A 328 -27.59 -0.89 0.07
C THR A 328 -28.24 -1.59 -1.13
N GLY A 329 -27.74 -2.77 -1.52
CA GLY A 329 -28.15 -3.48 -2.74
C GLY A 329 -27.60 -2.88 -4.04
N ILE A 330 -26.85 -1.78 -3.96
CA ILE A 330 -26.20 -1.16 -5.11
C ILE A 330 -24.91 -1.93 -5.41
N PRO A 331 -24.76 -2.52 -6.62
CA PRO A 331 -23.56 -3.26 -6.96
C PRO A 331 -22.36 -2.33 -7.06
N GLY A 332 -21.28 -2.72 -6.41
CA GLY A 332 -19.98 -2.06 -6.50
C GLY A 332 -19.13 -2.62 -7.66
N PRO A 333 -18.11 -1.89 -8.10
CA PRO A 333 -17.30 -2.24 -9.28
C PRO A 333 -16.45 -3.48 -9.07
N PHE A 334 -16.12 -3.77 -7.81
CA PHE A 334 -15.29 -4.89 -7.47
C PHE A 334 -15.96 -6.21 -7.90
N ALA A 335 -17.29 -6.24 -8.03
CA ALA A 335 -18.02 -7.39 -8.56
C ALA A 335 -17.60 -7.77 -9.99
N LEU A 336 -17.16 -6.80 -10.80
CA LEU A 336 -16.59 -7.05 -12.13
C LEU A 336 -15.12 -7.45 -12.04
N LEU A 337 -14.36 -6.75 -11.18
CA LEU A 337 -12.92 -6.99 -11.04
C LEU A 337 -12.62 -8.37 -10.44
N SER A 338 -13.43 -8.83 -9.48
CA SER A 338 -13.29 -10.14 -8.84
C SER A 338 -13.55 -11.32 -9.77
N GLN A 339 -14.16 -11.08 -10.95
CA GLN A 339 -14.35 -12.11 -11.98
C GLN A 339 -13.12 -12.29 -12.85
N LEU A 340 -12.18 -11.34 -12.85
CA LEU A 340 -10.96 -11.48 -13.63
C LEU A 340 -10.01 -12.49 -12.94
N PRO A 341 -9.37 -13.39 -13.71
CA PRO A 341 -8.31 -14.24 -13.17
C PRO A 341 -7.24 -13.34 -12.54
N PHE A 342 -6.58 -13.83 -11.49
CA PHE A 342 -5.61 -13.10 -10.65
C PHE A 342 -6.22 -12.11 -9.63
N PHE A 343 -7.39 -11.51 -9.91
CA PHE A 343 -8.09 -10.62 -8.97
C PHE A 343 -9.17 -11.34 -8.14
N SER A 344 -9.60 -12.53 -8.56
CA SER A 344 -10.51 -13.42 -7.82
C SER A 344 -9.99 -13.79 -6.42
N GLY A 345 -8.67 -13.84 -6.23
CA GLY A 345 -8.04 -14.07 -4.93
C GLY A 345 -8.01 -12.86 -4.00
N ASN A 346 -8.32 -11.65 -4.49
CA ASN A 346 -8.35 -10.47 -3.64
C ASN A 346 -9.64 -10.43 -2.81
N ARG A 347 -9.52 -10.67 -1.51
CA ARG A 347 -10.66 -10.80 -0.59
C ARG A 347 -10.90 -9.56 0.27
N TYR A 348 -10.08 -8.51 0.12
CA TYR A 348 -10.12 -7.33 0.97
C TYR A 348 -10.16 -6.04 0.12
N PRO A 349 -11.32 -5.68 -0.45
CA PRO A 349 -11.44 -4.47 -1.27
C PRO A 349 -10.97 -3.21 -0.56
N SER A 350 -11.18 -3.11 0.76
CA SER A 350 -10.69 -1.98 1.58
C SER A 350 -9.18 -1.72 1.48
N ARG A 351 -8.37 -2.70 1.07
CA ARG A 351 -6.92 -2.53 0.88
C ARG A 351 -6.56 -1.63 -0.30
N TYR A 352 -7.45 -1.42 -1.27
CA TYR A 352 -7.24 -0.43 -2.34
C TYR A 352 -7.08 1.00 -1.78
N SER A 353 -7.41 1.22 -0.50
CA SER A 353 -7.17 2.48 0.22
C SER A 353 -5.72 2.96 0.11
N VAL A 354 -4.73 2.08 0.01
CA VAL A 354 -3.34 2.46 -0.18
C VAL A 354 -3.12 3.23 -1.49
N MET A 355 -3.80 2.82 -2.56
CA MET A 355 -3.71 3.45 -3.89
C MET A 355 -4.54 4.73 -3.95
N LEU A 356 -5.69 4.74 -3.25
CA LEU A 356 -6.49 5.94 -3.02
C LEU A 356 -5.67 7.01 -2.27
N MET A 357 -5.03 6.65 -1.15
CA MET A 357 -4.25 7.57 -0.32
C MET A 357 -3.12 8.21 -1.09
N VAL A 358 -2.33 7.46 -1.87
CA VAL A 358 -1.23 8.05 -2.66
C VAL A 358 -1.77 8.96 -3.78
N SER A 359 -2.89 8.59 -4.42
CA SER A 359 -3.52 9.43 -5.46
C SER A 359 -4.06 10.73 -4.88
N ALA A 360 -4.75 10.65 -3.74
CA ALA A 360 -5.24 11.81 -2.99
C ALA A 360 -4.09 12.65 -2.44
N ALA A 361 -2.97 12.05 -2.04
CA ALA A 361 -1.79 12.78 -1.55
C ALA A 361 -1.13 13.62 -2.64
N VAL A 362 -1.06 13.12 -3.88
CA VAL A 362 -0.56 13.92 -5.02
C VAL A 362 -1.47 15.11 -5.32
N LEU A 363 -2.79 14.88 -5.40
CA LEU A 363 -3.76 15.97 -5.59
C LEU A 363 -3.76 16.95 -4.41
N GLY A 364 -3.67 16.45 -3.18
CA GLY A 364 -3.58 17.25 -1.96
C GLY A 364 -2.33 18.12 -1.94
N GLY A 365 -1.21 17.58 -2.42
CA GLY A 365 0.02 18.34 -2.66
C GLY A 365 -0.18 19.48 -3.66
N PHE A 366 -0.86 19.24 -4.78
CA PHE A 366 -1.20 20.30 -5.74
C PHE A 366 -2.09 21.37 -5.13
N GLY A 367 -3.11 20.97 -4.37
CA GLY A 367 -4.04 21.89 -3.73
C GLY A 367 -3.34 22.77 -2.69
N LEU A 368 -2.46 22.18 -1.89
CA LEU A 368 -1.67 22.92 -0.91
C LEU A 368 -0.65 23.85 -1.58
N ALA A 369 0.02 23.41 -2.64
CA ALA A 369 0.94 24.27 -3.40
C ALA A 369 0.24 25.54 -3.90
N TRP A 370 -0.95 25.38 -4.49
CA TRP A 370 -1.77 26.49 -4.95
C TRP A 370 -2.19 27.45 -3.83
N LEU A 371 -2.61 26.92 -2.67
CA LEU A 371 -2.97 27.76 -1.51
C LEU A 371 -1.76 28.55 -1.00
N LEU A 372 -0.61 27.89 -0.85
CA LEU A 372 0.62 28.52 -0.37
C LEU A 372 1.15 29.57 -1.37
N GLU A 373 0.98 29.36 -2.66
CA GLU A 373 1.30 30.36 -3.70
C GLU A 373 0.42 31.59 -3.62
N LYS A 374 -0.88 31.42 -3.42
CA LYS A 374 -1.79 32.56 -3.21
C LYS A 374 -1.39 33.39 -1.99
N LEU A 375 -1.00 32.74 -0.90
CA LEU A 375 -0.51 33.42 0.31
C LEU A 375 0.80 34.18 0.05
N ASN A 376 1.68 33.62 -0.78
CA ASN A 376 2.92 34.28 -1.19
C ASN A 376 2.70 35.50 -2.11
N GLY A 377 1.65 35.52 -2.92
CA GLY A 377 1.36 36.59 -3.88
C GLY A 377 0.85 37.89 -3.25
N VAL A 378 0.43 37.87 -1.96
CA VAL A 378 -0.22 39.01 -1.31
C VAL A 378 0.78 39.99 -0.67
N THR A 379 2.02 39.59 -0.38
CA THR A 379 3.12 40.51 0.01
C THR A 379 4.49 39.81 -0.05
N HIS A 380 5.48 40.41 -0.73
CA HIS A 380 6.85 39.87 -0.86
C HIS A 380 7.63 39.68 0.46
N ALA A 381 7.11 40.16 1.60
CA ALA A 381 7.88 40.36 2.82
C ALA A 381 7.68 39.30 3.93
N LYS A 382 6.71 38.36 3.84
CA LYS A 382 6.43 37.47 4.99
C LYS A 382 6.64 35.99 4.64
N ARG A 383 7.81 35.48 5.02
CA ARG A 383 8.22 34.06 4.91
C ARG A 383 7.56 33.15 5.97
N LEU A 384 7.24 33.70 7.13
CA LEU A 384 6.60 33.03 8.26
C LEU A 384 5.17 32.48 7.99
N PRO A 385 4.24 33.20 7.32
CA PRO A 385 2.87 32.72 7.11
C PRO A 385 2.76 31.48 6.22
N VAL A 386 3.67 31.28 5.26
CA VAL A 386 3.66 30.10 4.38
C VAL A 386 4.10 28.84 5.13
N ALA A 387 5.18 28.95 5.92
CA ALA A 387 5.63 27.84 6.76
C ALA A 387 4.58 27.49 7.82
N LEU A 388 3.98 28.51 8.46
CA LEU A 388 2.91 28.33 9.43
C LEU A 388 1.68 27.65 8.81
N ALA A 389 1.25 28.06 7.61
CA ALA A 389 0.14 27.42 6.92
C ALA A 389 0.42 25.93 6.60
N GLY A 390 1.63 25.60 6.15
CA GLY A 390 2.04 24.21 5.95
C GLY A 390 2.02 23.40 7.24
N VAL A 391 2.51 23.96 8.35
CA VAL A 391 2.49 23.31 9.68
C VAL A 391 1.06 23.12 10.19
N VAL A 392 0.19 24.11 10.02
CA VAL A 392 -1.23 24.03 10.42
C VAL A 392 -1.94 22.93 9.64
N VAL A 393 -1.74 22.85 8.31
CA VAL A 393 -2.33 21.80 7.49
C VAL A 393 -1.78 20.42 7.86
N ALA A 394 -0.47 20.29 8.08
CA ALA A 394 0.12 19.05 8.57
C ALA A 394 -0.45 18.66 9.94
N GLY A 395 -0.56 19.61 10.87
CA GLY A 395 -1.11 19.38 12.20
C GLY A 395 -2.58 18.96 12.17
N ALA A 396 -3.40 19.58 11.32
CA ALA A 396 -4.80 19.22 11.12
C ALA A 396 -4.94 17.78 10.60
N PHE A 397 -4.15 17.42 9.58
CA PHE A 397 -4.11 16.05 9.07
C PHE A 397 -3.62 15.04 10.13
N LEU A 398 -2.54 15.35 10.83
CA LEU A 398 -1.99 14.46 11.85
C LEU A 398 -2.94 14.27 13.03
N PHE A 399 -3.71 15.30 13.39
CA PHE A 399 -4.77 15.20 14.38
C PHE A 399 -5.90 14.29 13.87
N GLU A 400 -6.42 14.54 12.67
CA GLU A 400 -7.45 13.72 12.01
C GLU A 400 -7.07 12.23 11.94
N HIS A 401 -5.80 11.92 11.69
CA HIS A 401 -5.29 10.56 11.52
C HIS A 401 -4.59 9.98 12.76
N LEU A 402 -4.63 10.68 13.89
CA LEU A 402 -3.94 10.25 15.10
C LEU A 402 -4.44 8.88 15.55
N ALA A 403 -3.53 7.93 15.74
CA ALA A 403 -3.82 6.59 16.25
C ALA A 403 -2.83 6.27 17.37
N THR A 404 -3.23 6.50 18.62
CA THR A 404 -2.35 6.35 19.79
C THR A 404 -3.14 5.95 21.04
N PRO A 405 -2.56 5.10 21.91
CA PRO A 405 -1.34 4.33 21.70
C PRO A 405 -1.55 3.22 20.67
N LEU A 406 -0.50 2.90 19.89
CA LEU A 406 -0.51 1.67 19.12
C LEU A 406 -0.29 0.50 20.10
N PRO A 407 -1.08 -0.59 19.99
CA PRO A 407 -0.93 -1.75 20.85
C PRO A 407 0.47 -2.37 20.65
N LEU A 408 1.05 -2.85 21.74
CA LEU A 408 2.32 -3.56 21.73
C LEU A 408 2.06 -5.05 21.94
N SER A 409 2.75 -5.89 21.18
CA SER A 409 2.71 -7.34 21.37
C SER A 409 3.92 -7.81 22.17
N ASP A 410 3.67 -8.71 23.12
CA ASP A 410 4.72 -9.33 23.91
C ASP A 410 5.30 -10.56 23.17
N PHE A 411 6.57 -10.46 22.78
CA PHE A 411 7.30 -11.53 22.08
C PHE A 411 8.15 -12.39 23.03
N ARG A 412 7.92 -12.33 24.34
CA ARG A 412 8.58 -13.25 25.29
C ARG A 412 8.18 -14.69 25.00
N ILE A 413 9.18 -15.55 24.82
CA ILE A 413 8.98 -16.99 24.60
C ILE A 413 8.34 -17.59 25.87
N PRO A 414 7.17 -18.26 25.78
CA PRO A 414 6.57 -18.92 26.92
C PRO A 414 7.50 -19.94 27.59
N GLY A 415 7.55 -19.94 28.92
CA GLY A 415 8.48 -20.78 29.68
C GLY A 415 8.29 -22.30 29.49
N ILE A 416 7.14 -22.74 28.98
CA ILE A 416 6.90 -24.15 28.62
C ILE A 416 7.88 -24.65 27.55
N TYR A 417 8.26 -23.81 26.58
CA TYR A 417 9.20 -24.20 25.53
C TYR A 417 10.60 -24.48 26.10
N ALA A 418 11.02 -23.74 27.13
CA ALA A 418 12.26 -24.02 27.85
C ALA A 418 12.19 -25.34 28.65
N ARG A 419 11.01 -25.70 29.19
CA ARG A 419 10.80 -26.99 29.87
C ARG A 419 10.84 -28.15 28.88
N LEU A 420 10.13 -28.02 27.76
CA LEU A 420 10.13 -29.04 26.69
C LEU A 420 11.54 -29.26 26.13
N ALA A 421 12.31 -28.18 25.92
CA ALA A 421 13.69 -28.28 25.45
C ALA A 421 14.65 -28.94 26.45
N ALA A 422 14.31 -28.95 27.74
CA ALA A 422 15.12 -29.56 28.80
C ALA A 422 14.65 -30.98 29.17
N GLU A 423 13.53 -31.46 28.61
CA GLU A 423 12.97 -32.77 28.92
C GLU A 423 13.78 -33.87 28.23
N PRO A 424 14.31 -34.86 28.97
CA PRO A 424 15.18 -35.88 28.41
C PRO A 424 14.37 -36.91 27.61
N GLY A 425 14.81 -37.18 26.38
CA GLY A 425 14.22 -38.20 25.51
C GLY A 425 14.15 -37.76 24.05
N ASP A 426 13.71 -38.67 23.19
CA ASP A 426 13.34 -38.36 21.80
C ASP A 426 11.83 -38.53 21.67
N PHE A 427 11.12 -37.42 21.52
CA PHE A 427 9.66 -37.39 21.46
C PHE A 427 9.18 -36.30 20.50
N ALA A 428 8.02 -36.56 19.88
CA ALA A 428 7.34 -35.57 19.05
C ALA A 428 6.47 -34.67 19.93
N VAL A 429 6.54 -33.35 19.71
CA VAL A 429 5.63 -32.39 20.32
C VAL A 429 4.44 -32.20 19.40
N LEU A 430 3.23 -32.57 19.87
CA LEU A 430 1.98 -32.32 19.18
C LEU A 430 1.26 -31.14 19.85
N GLU A 431 1.25 -29.98 19.19
CA GLU A 431 0.35 -28.89 19.57
C GLU A 431 -1.08 -29.24 19.11
N LEU A 432 -1.97 -29.51 20.07
CA LEU A 432 -3.38 -29.79 19.78
C LEU A 432 -4.15 -28.46 19.65
N PRO A 433 -4.63 -28.09 18.45
CA PRO A 433 -5.43 -26.89 18.30
C PRO A 433 -6.78 -27.05 19.03
N THR A 434 -7.04 -26.20 20.01
CA THR A 434 -8.34 -26.12 20.71
C THR A 434 -9.44 -25.48 19.86
N GLY A 435 -9.07 -24.89 18.72
CA GLY A 435 -9.95 -24.38 17.68
C GLY A 435 -9.21 -24.23 16.34
N TRP A 436 -9.97 -24.34 15.25
CA TRP A 436 -9.52 -24.22 13.87
C TRP A 436 -10.18 -23.00 13.25
N ARG A 437 -9.39 -22.09 12.71
CA ARG A 437 -9.90 -20.99 11.89
C ARG A 437 -9.14 -20.97 10.58
N ASN A 438 -9.86 -21.05 9.48
CA ASN A 438 -9.32 -20.70 8.17
C ASN A 438 -10.00 -19.43 7.66
N GLY A 439 -9.64 -18.98 6.45
CA GLY A 439 -10.25 -17.83 5.82
C GLY A 439 -11.75 -17.97 5.52
N ALA A 440 -12.38 -19.11 5.82
CA ALA A 440 -13.79 -19.40 5.53
C ALA A 440 -14.63 -20.03 6.64
N ARG A 441 -14.03 -20.59 7.69
CA ARG A 441 -14.71 -21.35 8.74
C ARG A 441 -13.96 -21.20 10.06
N VAL A 442 -14.71 -21.23 11.14
CA VAL A 442 -14.21 -21.38 12.51
C VAL A 442 -14.86 -22.64 13.09
N LEU A 443 -14.08 -23.50 13.73
CA LEU A 443 -14.51 -24.77 14.31
C LEU A 443 -13.83 -24.97 15.66
N GLY A 444 -14.58 -25.28 16.73
CA GLY A 444 -14.05 -25.39 18.10
C GLY A 444 -14.09 -24.08 18.90
N LYS A 445 -13.65 -24.13 20.17
CA LYS A 445 -13.58 -22.93 21.03
C LYS A 445 -12.32 -22.15 20.66
N SER A 446 -12.49 -21.03 19.97
CA SER A 446 -11.41 -20.05 19.81
C SER A 446 -11.18 -19.36 21.15
N ASP A 447 -9.98 -19.51 21.71
CA ASP A 447 -9.59 -18.74 22.88
C ASP A 447 -9.57 -17.24 22.55
N LEU A 448 -10.13 -16.41 23.43
CA LEU A 448 -10.22 -14.95 23.25
C LEU A 448 -8.83 -14.28 23.17
N LEU A 449 -7.77 -14.98 23.60
CA LEU A 449 -6.38 -14.53 23.53
C LEU A 449 -5.87 -14.32 22.09
N ILE A 450 -6.47 -14.95 21.09
CA ILE A 450 -6.13 -14.74 19.67
C ILE A 450 -6.91 -13.53 19.09
N MET A 451 -7.83 -12.93 19.86
CA MET A 451 -8.76 -11.88 19.41
C MET A 451 -8.51 -10.49 20.00
N MET A 452 -7.45 -10.26 20.78
CA MET A 452 -7.08 -8.92 21.27
C MET A 452 -5.97 -8.27 20.45
#